data_AF-A0A7S0FH80-F1
#
_entry.id   AF-A0A7S0FH80-F1
#
_cell.length_a   1.000
_cell.length_b   1.000
_cell.length_c   1.000
_cell.angle_alpha   90.00
_cell.angle_beta   90.00
_cell.angle_gamma   90.00
#
_symmetry.space_group_name_H-M   'P 1'
#
loop_
_entity.id
_entity.type
_entity.pdbx_description
1 polymer ?
#
loop_
_entity_poly.entity_id
_entity_poly.type
_entity_poly.pdbx_seq_one_letter_code
_entity_poly.pdbx_strand_id
1 'polypeptide(L)'
;PVGIQEPVGPADLVEQRLELEALESIFGADLLVIGRDPIELAVRVQVELEGAISARAETLAVPHGDPPHQELTPRHRGEVAVGGVACDRNLAGCSALKPAVLQHAEAVLQEAAFGAGAATTPGCPAEDEVGRDLATVLHVPPLRLAVRFGAGYPSTRPPGFDLSSEWVSHAVLDGLCRELDGMWQAGVPVVYTWVEWLQRDLPRRLGLQPGGALVLRAEGAATWADTRARSWLNDPEQVIAELRAYDEAKRRELSDTAMHTCSLCFDDKLG
;
A
#
# COMPACT_ATOMS: atom_id res chain seq x y z
N PRO A 1 12.40 31.70 -3.52
CA PRO A 1 11.11 32.10 -4.13
C PRO A 1 9.99 31.23 -3.56
N VAL A 2 9.29 31.74 -2.53
CA VAL A 2 8.06 31.13 -2.02
C VAL A 2 7.03 31.24 -3.12
N GLY A 3 6.63 30.12 -3.72
CA GLY A 3 5.66 30.08 -4.79
C GLY A 3 4.36 30.71 -4.32
N ILE A 4 3.91 31.76 -5.00
CA ILE A 4 2.60 32.37 -4.76
C ILE A 4 1.58 31.32 -5.17
N GLN A 5 0.91 30.69 -4.20
CA GLN A 5 -0.21 29.80 -4.49
C GLN A 5 -1.30 30.62 -5.19
N GLU A 6 -1.82 30.13 -6.32
CA GLU A 6 -2.96 30.75 -6.99
C GLU A 6 -4.16 30.75 -6.03
N PRO A 7 -4.84 31.90 -5.84
CA PRO A 7 -6.03 31.94 -5.00
C PRO A 7 -7.15 31.10 -5.60
N VAL A 8 -7.82 30.30 -4.77
CA VAL A 8 -8.98 29.51 -5.17
C VAL A 8 -10.17 30.44 -5.44
N GLY A 9 -10.89 30.22 -6.54
CA GLY A 9 -12.08 31.00 -6.87
C GLY A 9 -13.19 30.85 -5.82
N PRO A 10 -14.03 31.86 -5.59
CA PRO A 10 -15.04 31.81 -4.52
C PRO A 10 -16.09 30.71 -4.71
N ALA A 11 -16.46 30.39 -5.95
CA ALA A 11 -17.38 29.29 -6.25
C ALA A 11 -16.73 27.93 -5.96
N ASP A 12 -15.49 27.73 -6.42
CA ASP A 12 -14.70 26.52 -6.16
C ASP A 12 -14.50 26.30 -4.64
N LEU A 13 -14.24 27.36 -3.87
CA LEU A 13 -14.10 27.26 -2.41
C LEU A 13 -15.37 26.73 -1.72
N VAL A 14 -16.54 27.12 -2.21
CA VAL A 14 -17.82 26.64 -1.67
C VAL A 14 -18.00 25.16 -2.00
N GLU A 15 -17.80 24.77 -3.26
CA GLU A 15 -17.91 23.37 -3.70
C GLU A 15 -16.91 22.46 -2.99
N GLN A 16 -15.66 22.90 -2.85
CA GLN A 16 -14.62 22.17 -2.12
C GLN A 16 -14.99 21.91 -0.65
N ARG A 17 -15.62 22.89 0.01
CA ARG A 17 -16.07 22.72 1.40
C ARG A 17 -17.26 21.79 1.50
N LEU A 18 -18.23 21.91 0.59
CA LEU A 18 -19.38 21.01 0.54
C LEU A 18 -18.95 19.56 0.27
N GLU A 19 -18.04 19.35 -0.67
CA GLU A 19 -17.48 18.01 -0.91
C GLU A 19 -16.76 17.49 0.33
N LEU A 20 -15.90 18.28 0.98
CA LEU A 20 -15.22 17.85 2.19
C LEU A 20 -16.20 17.43 3.30
N GLU A 21 -17.24 18.24 3.55
CA GLU A 21 -18.27 17.93 4.55
C GLU A 21 -19.01 16.62 4.22
N ALA A 22 -19.34 16.40 2.93
CA ALA A 22 -19.95 15.15 2.48
C ALA A 22 -19.00 13.96 2.68
N LEU A 23 -17.72 14.10 2.32
CA LEU A 23 -16.72 13.05 2.49
C LEU A 23 -16.49 12.71 3.98
N GLU A 24 -16.42 13.71 4.86
CA GLU A 24 -16.32 13.52 6.32
C GLU A 24 -17.53 12.74 6.85
N SER A 25 -18.73 13.04 6.35
CA SER A 25 -19.95 12.33 6.73
C SER A 25 -20.00 10.89 6.20
N ILE A 26 -19.49 10.64 4.99
CA ILE A 26 -19.57 9.32 4.34
C ILE A 26 -18.51 8.37 4.88
N PHE A 27 -17.27 8.83 5.00
CA PHE A 27 -16.11 7.97 5.31
C PHE A 27 -15.74 7.98 6.79
N GLY A 28 -16.16 8.97 7.57
CA GLY A 28 -15.95 9.00 9.01
C GLY A 28 -14.49 8.71 9.40
N ALA A 29 -14.27 7.61 10.13
CA ALA A 29 -12.96 7.19 10.62
C ALA A 29 -11.95 6.82 9.50
N ASP A 30 -12.42 6.51 8.30
CA ASP A 30 -11.55 6.20 7.16
C ASP A 30 -11.08 7.44 6.39
N LEU A 31 -11.55 8.64 6.76
CA LEU A 31 -11.07 9.90 6.20
C LEU A 31 -10.26 10.69 7.22
N LEU A 32 -9.08 11.11 6.79
CA LEU A 32 -8.17 11.97 7.55
C LEU A 32 -8.02 13.32 6.85
N VAL A 33 -8.44 14.41 7.48
CA VAL A 33 -8.17 15.77 7.00
C VAL A 33 -6.80 16.21 7.48
N ILE A 34 -5.89 16.46 6.54
CA ILE A 34 -4.50 16.87 6.77
C ILE A 34 -4.41 18.40 6.83
N GLY A 35 -5.16 19.09 5.97
CA GLY A 35 -5.20 20.54 5.85
C GLY A 35 -6.56 21.03 5.37
N ARG A 36 -6.92 22.29 5.70
CA ARG A 36 -8.18 22.92 5.28
C ARG A 36 -7.99 24.19 4.43
N ASP A 37 -6.76 24.67 4.29
CA ASP A 37 -6.40 25.79 3.42
C ASP A 37 -4.92 25.69 2.98
N PRO A 38 -4.63 25.04 1.84
CA PRO A 38 -5.57 24.32 0.97
C PRO A 38 -6.13 23.05 1.63
N ILE A 39 -7.26 22.54 1.12
CA ILE A 39 -7.83 21.28 1.59
C ILE A 39 -6.94 20.12 1.12
N GLU A 40 -6.45 19.36 2.10
CA GLU A 40 -5.67 18.14 1.91
C GLU A 40 -6.28 17.05 2.78
N LEU A 41 -6.54 15.89 2.19
CA LEU A 41 -7.17 14.77 2.87
C LEU A 41 -6.58 13.44 2.40
N ALA A 42 -6.78 12.40 3.20
CA ALA A 42 -6.49 11.03 2.81
C ALA A 42 -7.65 10.11 3.18
N VAL A 43 -8.02 9.24 2.25
CA VAL A 43 -9.07 8.24 2.45
C VAL A 43 -8.44 6.85 2.46
N ARG A 44 -8.78 6.05 3.47
CA ARG A 44 -8.51 4.61 3.54
C ARG A 44 -9.60 3.88 2.76
N VAL A 45 -9.25 3.43 1.58
CA VAL A 45 -10.14 2.68 0.69
C VAL A 45 -10.11 1.22 1.14
N GLN A 46 -11.16 0.84 1.87
CA GLN A 46 -11.34 -0.55 2.33
C GLN A 46 -11.54 -1.47 1.13
N VAL A 47 -10.85 -2.62 1.16
CA VAL A 47 -10.96 -3.67 0.14
C VAL A 47 -11.67 -4.85 0.78
N GLU A 48 -12.94 -5.02 0.43
CA GLU A 48 -13.74 -6.13 0.95
C GLU A 48 -13.51 -7.39 0.13
N LEU A 49 -13.21 -8.48 0.82
CA LEU A 49 -13.06 -9.80 0.22
C LEU A 49 -14.35 -10.59 0.42
N GLU A 50 -14.89 -11.16 -0.64
CA GLU A 50 -16.08 -12.03 -0.59
C GLU A 50 -15.77 -13.41 -0.01
N GLY A 51 -14.49 -13.74 0.17
CA GLY A 51 -14.03 -15.00 0.73
C GLY A 51 -12.51 -15.03 0.86
N ALA A 52 -11.99 -16.17 1.33
CA ALA A 52 -10.55 -16.33 1.51
C ALA A 52 -9.82 -16.30 0.16
N ILE A 53 -8.69 -15.60 0.14
CA ILE A 53 -7.76 -15.56 -0.99
C ILE A 53 -6.42 -16.18 -0.60
N SER A 54 -5.68 -16.66 -1.58
CA SER A 54 -4.31 -17.14 -1.40
C SER A 54 -3.30 -16.07 -1.86
N ALA A 55 -2.49 -15.53 -0.95
CA ALA A 55 -1.35 -14.69 -1.30
C ALA A 55 -0.09 -15.52 -1.47
N ARG A 56 0.67 -15.28 -2.54
CA ARG A 56 1.96 -15.96 -2.78
C ARG A 56 2.98 -15.04 -3.42
N ALA A 57 4.24 -15.26 -3.10
CA ALA A 57 5.37 -14.55 -3.67
C ALA A 57 5.80 -15.21 -5.00
N GLU A 58 6.12 -14.39 -5.98
CA GLU A 58 6.76 -14.84 -7.21
C GLU A 58 8.08 -14.11 -7.39
N THR A 59 9.18 -14.84 -7.20
CA THR A 59 10.52 -14.35 -7.53
C THR A 59 10.70 -14.39 -9.04
N LEU A 60 11.07 -13.24 -9.64
CA LEU A 60 11.61 -13.24 -10.99
C LEU A 60 12.84 -14.16 -11.00
N ALA A 61 12.74 -15.29 -11.70
CA ALA A 61 13.89 -16.15 -11.94
C ALA A 61 14.94 -15.30 -12.67
N VAL A 62 16.01 -14.93 -11.97
CA VAL A 62 17.18 -14.34 -12.62
C VAL A 62 17.73 -15.45 -13.52
N PRO A 63 17.75 -15.28 -14.86
CA PRO A 63 18.42 -16.23 -15.71
C PRO A 63 19.89 -16.22 -15.29
N HIS A 64 20.31 -17.26 -14.59
CA HIS A 64 21.72 -17.50 -14.32
C HIS A 64 22.34 -17.85 -15.67
N GLY A 65 22.78 -16.82 -16.39
CA GLY A 65 23.71 -17.02 -17.49
C GLY A 65 24.99 -17.57 -16.88
N ASP A 66 25.24 -18.86 -17.08
CA ASP A 66 26.53 -19.47 -16.76
C ASP A 66 27.65 -18.61 -17.37
N PRO A 67 28.62 -18.13 -16.58
CA PRO A 67 29.79 -17.47 -17.16
C PRO A 67 30.58 -18.52 -17.95
N PRO A 68 31.04 -18.22 -19.19
CA PRO A 68 31.78 -19.19 -19.96
C PRO A 68 33.10 -19.51 -19.27
N HIS A 69 33.36 -20.80 -19.06
CA HIS A 69 34.66 -21.31 -18.63
C HIS A 69 35.74 -20.86 -19.62
N GLN A 70 36.67 -20.00 -19.18
CA GLN A 70 37.93 -19.76 -19.88
C GLN A 70 39.07 -20.41 -19.10
N GLU A 71 39.71 -21.38 -19.75
CA GLU A 71 40.91 -22.06 -19.27
C GLU A 71 42.05 -21.07 -18.99
N LEU A 72 42.68 -21.25 -17.83
CA LEU A 72 43.85 -20.49 -17.38
C LEU A 72 45.12 -21.05 -18.04
N THR A 73 45.81 -20.25 -18.84
CA THR A 73 47.25 -20.44 -19.15
C THR A 73 48.09 -19.35 -18.47
N PRO A 74 49.30 -19.65 -17.95
CA PRO A 74 50.01 -18.73 -17.06
C PRO A 74 51.03 -17.83 -17.77
N ARG A 75 51.36 -16.69 -17.11
CA ARG A 75 52.49 -15.74 -17.31
C ARG A 75 52.23 -14.63 -18.37
N HIS A 76 52.52 -13.34 -18.18
CA HIS A 76 53.59 -12.65 -17.43
C HIS A 76 53.17 -11.28 -16.87
N ARG A 77 53.98 -10.82 -15.92
CA ARG A 77 53.95 -9.61 -15.10
C ARG A 77 54.01 -8.32 -15.93
N GLY A 78 53.15 -7.35 -15.61
CA GLY A 78 53.24 -5.95 -16.04
C GLY A 78 52.12 -5.09 -15.47
N GLU A 79 52.46 -4.26 -14.47
CA GLU A 79 51.62 -3.19 -13.91
C GLU A 79 51.18 -2.17 -14.97
N VAL A 80 49.92 -1.70 -14.94
CA VAL A 80 49.52 -0.27 -14.92
C VAL A 80 48.09 -0.16 -14.36
N ALA A 81 47.89 0.78 -13.44
CA ALA A 81 46.63 1.10 -12.76
C ALA A 81 45.63 1.87 -13.65
N VAL A 82 44.33 1.57 -13.54
CA VAL A 82 43.22 2.54 -13.75
C VAL A 82 42.07 2.19 -12.79
N GLY A 83 41.60 3.19 -12.06
CA GLY A 83 40.64 3.06 -10.98
C GLY A 83 39.25 2.57 -11.41
N GLY A 84 38.71 1.64 -10.63
CA GLY A 84 37.30 1.27 -10.60
C GLY A 84 36.86 1.34 -9.14
N VAL A 85 35.96 2.26 -8.83
CA VAL A 85 35.37 2.41 -7.50
C VAL A 85 34.48 1.19 -7.26
N ALA A 86 34.84 0.39 -6.27
CA ALA A 86 33.99 -0.68 -5.76
C ALA A 86 32.75 -0.05 -5.12
N CYS A 87 31.56 -0.34 -5.64
CA CYS A 87 30.33 -0.08 -4.93
C CYS A 87 30.13 -1.19 -3.89
N ASP A 88 30.47 -0.85 -2.65
CA ASP A 88 30.20 -1.65 -1.46
C ASP A 88 28.71 -2.01 -1.38
N ARG A 89 28.46 -3.30 -1.16
CA ARG A 89 27.18 -3.84 -0.74
C ARG A 89 26.83 -3.31 0.64
N ASN A 90 25.94 -2.33 0.71
CA ASN A 90 25.18 -2.03 1.91
C ASN A 90 23.69 -2.06 1.56
N LEU A 91 23.11 -3.26 1.58
CA LEU A 91 21.66 -3.49 1.62
C LEU A 91 21.21 -3.35 3.09
N ALA A 92 21.33 -2.15 3.63
CA ALA A 92 20.86 -1.81 4.97
C ALA A 92 20.50 -0.32 4.96
N GLY A 93 19.37 0.02 4.34
CA GLY A 93 18.96 1.42 4.24
C GLY A 93 17.72 1.74 3.41
N CYS A 94 16.90 0.76 3.01
CA CYS A 94 15.70 1.06 2.21
C CYS A 94 14.45 1.44 3.04
N SER A 95 14.50 1.34 4.37
CA SER A 95 13.39 1.80 5.24
C SER A 95 13.24 3.33 5.32
N ALA A 96 14.22 4.08 4.80
CA ALA A 96 14.25 5.54 4.85
C ALA A 96 13.48 6.24 3.72
N LEU A 97 12.80 5.50 2.82
CA LEU A 97 12.10 6.07 1.66
C LEU A 97 10.59 6.31 1.90
N LYS A 98 10.08 6.15 3.13
CA LYS A 98 8.72 6.60 3.46
C LYS A 98 8.71 8.14 3.54
N PRO A 99 7.93 8.87 2.69
CA PRO A 99 7.69 10.30 2.88
C PRO A 99 7.26 10.62 4.31
N ALA A 100 7.71 11.74 4.89
CA ALA A 100 7.44 12.11 6.28
C ALA A 100 5.94 12.14 6.67
N VAL A 101 5.06 12.36 5.69
CA VAL A 101 3.59 12.31 5.84
C VAL A 101 3.10 10.90 6.20
N LEU A 102 3.78 9.84 5.76
CA LEU A 102 3.47 8.45 6.11
C LEU A 102 4.07 8.04 7.47
N GLN A 103 5.19 8.64 7.89
CA GLN A 103 5.79 8.37 9.20
C GLN A 103 4.94 8.88 10.37
N HIS A 104 4.29 10.04 10.22
CA HIS A 104 3.35 10.55 11.22
C HIS A 104 2.07 9.72 11.32
N ALA A 105 1.57 9.17 10.19
CA ALA A 105 0.42 8.29 10.20
C ALA A 105 0.73 6.92 10.85
N GLU A 106 1.96 6.42 10.69
CA GLU A 106 2.42 5.17 11.30
C GLU A 106 2.64 5.30 12.82
N ALA A 107 3.13 6.45 13.29
CA ALA A 107 3.31 6.73 14.72
C ALA A 107 1.97 6.77 15.50
N VAL A 108 0.91 7.32 14.89
CA VAL A 108 -0.43 7.36 15.52
C VAL A 108 -1.07 5.96 15.63
N LEU A 109 -0.68 5.01 14.77
CA LEU A 109 -1.15 3.63 14.81
C LEU A 109 -0.33 2.73 15.76
N GLN A 110 0.96 3.02 15.96
CA GLN A 110 1.85 2.20 16.79
C GLN A 110 1.74 2.47 18.30
N GLU A 111 1.23 3.63 18.74
CA GLU A 111 1.06 3.92 20.17
C GLU A 111 -0.10 3.13 20.85
N ALA A 112 -0.93 2.41 20.08
CA ALA A 112 -1.97 1.54 20.62
C ALA A 112 -1.50 0.11 20.95
N ALA A 113 -0.24 -0.25 20.66
CA ALA A 113 0.24 -1.63 20.77
C ALA A 113 1.61 -1.74 21.47
N PHE A 114 1.70 -1.37 22.75
CA PHE A 114 2.82 -1.85 23.58
C PHE A 114 2.38 -2.19 25.00
N GLY A 115 1.94 -3.44 25.18
CA GLY A 115 1.63 -4.05 26.47
C GLY A 115 2.14 -5.48 26.55
N ALA A 116 3.36 -5.62 27.09
CA ALA A 116 3.91 -6.76 27.84
C ALA A 116 4.25 -8.11 27.15
N GLY A 117 5.49 -8.56 27.42
CA GLY A 117 5.74 -9.88 28.02
C GLY A 117 6.42 -10.94 27.14
N ALA A 118 7.72 -11.14 27.37
CA ALA A 118 8.52 -12.22 26.77
C ALA A 118 8.31 -13.58 27.46
N ALA A 119 8.28 -14.68 26.69
CA ALA A 119 8.69 -16.02 27.15
C ALA A 119 9.00 -17.02 25.99
N THR A 120 10.27 -17.42 25.96
CA THR A 120 11.05 -18.51 25.35
C THR A 120 10.38 -19.79 24.78
N THR A 121 10.86 -20.20 23.59
CA THR A 121 10.78 -21.49 22.81
C THR A 121 11.60 -22.66 23.42
N PRO A 122 11.64 -23.95 22.95
CA PRO A 122 11.53 -24.43 21.55
C PRO A 122 10.99 -25.86 21.27
N GLY A 123 10.80 -26.17 19.97
CA GLY A 123 10.75 -27.54 19.44
C GLY A 123 10.33 -27.63 17.97
N CYS A 124 11.29 -27.72 17.04
CA CYS A 124 11.07 -28.10 15.63
C CYS A 124 11.25 -29.61 15.44
N PRO A 125 10.61 -30.19 14.42
CA PRO A 125 11.40 -30.92 13.43
C PRO A 125 11.12 -30.42 12.00
N ALA A 126 12.20 -30.34 11.24
CA ALA A 126 12.28 -30.14 9.79
C ALA A 126 12.08 -31.52 9.09
N GLU A 127 11.77 -31.71 7.81
CA GLU A 127 11.76 -30.96 6.55
C GLU A 127 10.71 -31.66 5.64
N ASP A 128 10.04 -30.94 4.72
CA ASP A 128 9.64 -31.49 3.41
C ASP A 128 9.11 -30.37 2.48
N GLU A 129 9.78 -30.23 1.34
CA GLU A 129 9.37 -29.62 0.06
C GLU A 129 9.25 -28.09 -0.08
N VAL A 130 9.62 -27.60 -1.28
CA VAL A 130 9.75 -26.19 -1.70
C VAL A 130 8.41 -25.46 -1.65
N GLY A 131 8.00 -25.06 -0.45
CA GLY A 131 6.85 -24.22 -0.19
C GLY A 131 7.20 -22.76 -0.49
N ARG A 132 6.87 -22.28 -1.69
CA ARG A 132 6.71 -20.84 -1.91
C ARG A 132 5.68 -20.35 -0.89
N ASP A 133 6.05 -19.42 -0.02
CA ASP A 133 5.20 -18.98 1.08
C ASP A 133 3.79 -18.62 0.58
N LEU A 134 2.82 -19.44 1.00
CA LEU A 134 1.41 -19.31 0.65
C LEU A 134 0.66 -18.92 1.91
N ALA A 135 0.03 -17.74 1.90
CA ALA A 135 -0.83 -17.29 2.98
C ALA A 135 -2.29 -17.31 2.53
N THR A 136 -3.17 -17.87 3.35
CA THR A 136 -4.61 -17.72 3.16
C THR A 136 -5.09 -16.59 4.06
N VAL A 137 -5.71 -15.56 3.49
CA VAL A 137 -6.20 -14.39 4.23
C VAL A 137 -7.65 -14.08 3.86
N LEU A 138 -8.39 -13.53 4.82
CA LEU A 138 -9.77 -13.05 4.70
C LEU A 138 -9.86 -11.52 4.68
N HIS A 139 -8.83 -10.84 5.17
CA HIS A 139 -8.75 -9.38 5.18
C HIS A 139 -7.41 -8.91 4.59
N VAL A 140 -7.43 -7.79 3.88
CA VAL A 140 -6.24 -7.12 3.34
C VAL A 140 -6.19 -5.67 3.80
N PRO A 141 -4.99 -5.08 3.97
CA PRO A 141 -4.86 -3.67 4.34
C PRO A 141 -5.54 -2.75 3.31
N PRO A 142 -6.15 -1.63 3.73
CA PRO A 142 -6.78 -0.70 2.80
C PRO A 142 -5.75 -0.01 1.90
N LEU A 143 -6.20 0.38 0.70
CA LEU A 143 -5.46 1.27 -0.18
C LEU A 143 -5.58 2.71 0.34
N ARG A 144 -4.54 3.53 0.20
CA ARG A 144 -4.59 4.95 0.62
C ARG A 144 -4.65 5.87 -0.60
N LEU A 145 -5.72 6.67 -0.69
CA LEU A 145 -5.90 7.75 -1.65
C LEU A 145 -5.67 9.09 -0.95
N ALA A 146 -4.58 9.78 -1.27
CA ALA A 146 -4.33 11.14 -0.81
C ALA A 146 -4.84 12.14 -1.84
N VAL A 147 -5.58 13.16 -1.43
CA VAL A 147 -6.16 14.16 -2.34
C VAL A 147 -5.86 15.57 -1.84
N ARG A 148 -5.57 16.47 -2.78
CA ARG A 148 -5.36 17.89 -2.52
C ARG A 148 -6.22 18.71 -3.48
N PHE A 149 -7.07 19.56 -2.91
CA PHE A 149 -7.89 20.48 -3.68
C PHE A 149 -7.04 21.68 -4.09
N GLY A 150 -6.81 21.80 -5.40
CA GLY A 150 -6.09 22.92 -5.98
C GLY A 150 -7.00 24.08 -6.34
N ALA A 151 -6.41 25.22 -6.68
CA ALA A 151 -7.16 26.30 -7.31
C ALA A 151 -7.82 25.81 -8.60
N GLY A 152 -9.08 26.15 -8.84
CA GLY A 152 -9.80 25.73 -10.04
C GLY A 152 -10.47 24.35 -9.95
N TYR A 153 -10.31 23.60 -8.85
CA TYR A 153 -11.12 22.41 -8.60
C TYR A 153 -12.42 22.79 -7.88
N PRO A 154 -13.60 22.28 -8.27
CA PRO A 154 -13.83 21.31 -9.36
C PRO A 154 -14.04 21.95 -10.74
N SER A 155 -14.18 23.27 -10.85
CA SER A 155 -14.71 23.92 -12.07
C SER A 155 -13.88 23.74 -13.34
N THR A 156 -12.55 23.81 -13.25
CA THR A 156 -11.64 23.93 -14.41
C THR A 156 -10.47 22.95 -14.38
N ARG A 157 -10.10 22.43 -13.21
CA ARG A 157 -8.97 21.51 -13.02
C ARG A 157 -9.34 20.35 -12.10
N PRO A 158 -8.78 19.14 -12.30
CA PRO A 158 -8.94 18.04 -11.36
C PRO A 158 -8.21 18.33 -10.04
N PRO A 159 -8.55 17.61 -8.96
CA PRO A 159 -7.77 17.67 -7.75
C PRO A 159 -6.45 16.92 -7.95
N GLY A 160 -5.41 17.30 -7.21
CA GLY A 160 -4.19 16.50 -7.17
C GLY A 160 -4.40 15.26 -6.32
N PHE A 161 -3.80 14.12 -6.68
CA PHE A 161 -3.89 12.91 -5.86
C PHE A 161 -2.64 12.03 -5.93
N ASP A 162 -2.47 11.17 -4.93
CA ASP A 162 -1.52 10.07 -4.89
C ASP A 162 -2.24 8.78 -4.45
N LEU A 163 -1.93 7.66 -5.09
CA LEU A 163 -2.37 6.32 -4.70
C LEU A 163 -1.22 5.54 -4.07
N SER A 164 -1.47 4.95 -2.90
CA SER A 164 -0.44 4.30 -2.09
C SER A 164 -0.86 2.95 -1.53
N SER A 165 -0.02 1.93 -1.68
CA SER A 165 -0.23 0.59 -1.10
C SER A 165 1.07 -0.13 -0.75
N GLU A 166 1.03 -0.92 0.32
CA GLU A 166 2.13 -1.81 0.73
C GLU A 166 2.13 -3.15 -0.02
N TRP A 167 0.98 -3.57 -0.54
CA TRP A 167 0.78 -4.91 -1.11
C TRP A 167 0.32 -4.92 -2.57
N VAL A 168 -0.01 -3.76 -3.14
CA VAL A 168 -0.34 -3.61 -4.56
C VAL A 168 0.87 -3.11 -5.34
N SER A 169 1.22 -3.82 -6.43
CA SER A 169 2.32 -3.46 -7.33
C SER A 169 2.11 -2.08 -7.97
N HIS A 170 3.20 -1.37 -8.28
CA HIS A 170 3.17 -0.08 -8.96
C HIS A 170 2.46 -0.18 -10.31
N ALA A 171 2.65 -1.24 -11.10
CA ALA A 171 2.00 -1.40 -12.40
C ALA A 171 0.47 -1.37 -12.29
N VAL A 172 -0.09 -1.99 -11.24
CA VAL A 172 -1.52 -1.93 -10.96
C VAL A 172 -1.93 -0.52 -10.52
N LEU A 173 -1.21 0.10 -9.57
CA LEU A 173 -1.52 1.46 -9.10
C LEU A 173 -1.46 2.50 -10.23
N ASP A 174 -0.48 2.41 -11.11
CA ASP A 174 -0.30 3.24 -12.30
C ASP A 174 -1.48 3.06 -13.29
N GLY A 175 -1.99 1.84 -13.42
CA GLY A 175 -3.24 1.58 -14.13
C GLY A 175 -4.44 2.26 -13.48
N LEU A 176 -4.57 2.19 -12.15
CA LEU A 176 -5.66 2.84 -11.41
C LEU A 176 -5.60 4.37 -11.53
N CYS A 177 -4.41 4.99 -11.45
CA CYS A 177 -4.25 6.44 -11.61
C CYS A 177 -4.83 6.95 -12.95
N ARG A 178 -4.59 6.22 -14.04
CA ARG A 178 -5.14 6.58 -15.37
C ARG A 178 -6.66 6.49 -15.43
N GLU A 179 -7.24 5.50 -14.75
CA GLU A 179 -8.69 5.35 -14.67
C GLU A 179 -9.32 6.47 -13.82
N LEU A 180 -8.66 6.85 -12.71
CA LEU A 180 -9.10 8.00 -11.90
C LEU A 180 -9.09 9.29 -12.71
N ASP A 181 -8.04 9.55 -13.50
CA ASP A 181 -8.01 10.71 -14.40
C ASP A 181 -9.15 10.70 -15.41
N GLY A 182 -9.46 9.54 -15.99
CA GLY A 182 -10.54 9.39 -16.96
C GLY A 182 -11.94 9.61 -16.41
N MET A 183 -12.13 9.48 -15.09
CA MET A 183 -13.41 9.70 -14.42
C MET A 183 -13.70 11.18 -14.12
N TRP A 184 -12.68 12.04 -14.08
CA TRP A 184 -12.89 13.45 -13.73
C TRP A 184 -13.59 14.24 -14.85
N GLN A 185 -14.52 15.11 -14.44
CA GLN A 185 -15.22 16.04 -15.32
C GLN A 185 -15.24 17.44 -14.71
N ALA A 186 -15.07 18.46 -15.56
CA ALA A 186 -15.09 19.85 -15.13
C ALA A 186 -16.45 20.23 -14.51
N GLY A 187 -16.40 20.90 -13.35
CA GLY A 187 -17.58 21.38 -12.62
C GLY A 187 -18.24 20.34 -11.71
N VAL A 188 -17.70 19.12 -11.63
CA VAL A 188 -18.27 18.06 -10.78
C VAL A 188 -17.22 17.58 -9.77
N PRO A 189 -17.53 17.60 -8.45
CA PRO A 189 -16.69 16.96 -7.43
C PRO A 189 -16.55 15.45 -7.67
N VAL A 190 -15.35 14.88 -7.50
CA VAL A 190 -15.01 13.54 -8.02
C VAL A 190 -14.54 12.54 -6.96
N VAL A 191 -14.17 12.99 -5.75
CA VAL A 191 -13.44 12.13 -4.81
C VAL A 191 -14.27 10.93 -4.35
N TYR A 192 -15.56 11.13 -4.08
CA TYR A 192 -16.45 10.03 -3.72
C TYR A 192 -16.53 8.98 -4.84
N THR A 193 -16.69 9.42 -6.09
CA THR A 193 -16.74 8.54 -7.27
C THR A 193 -15.45 7.75 -7.43
N TRP A 194 -14.29 8.36 -7.19
CA TRP A 194 -13.01 7.65 -7.19
C TRP A 194 -12.95 6.56 -6.12
N VAL A 195 -13.35 6.86 -4.89
CA VAL A 195 -13.31 5.88 -3.79
C VAL A 195 -14.28 4.72 -4.07
N GLU A 196 -15.52 5.00 -4.46
CA GLU A 196 -16.51 3.98 -4.83
C GLU A 196 -16.00 3.06 -5.94
N TRP A 197 -15.44 3.66 -7.01
CA TRP A 197 -14.87 2.91 -8.12
C TRP A 197 -13.70 2.03 -7.66
N LEU A 198 -12.78 2.55 -6.84
CA LEU A 198 -11.66 1.78 -6.32
C LEU A 198 -12.15 0.58 -5.49
N GLN A 199 -13.13 0.77 -4.59
CA GLN A 199 -13.71 -0.31 -3.79
C GLN A 199 -14.29 -1.43 -4.65
N ARG A 200 -14.98 -1.07 -5.74
CA ARG A 200 -15.64 -2.03 -6.63
C ARG A 200 -14.70 -2.73 -7.60
N ASP A 201 -13.78 -1.99 -8.21
CA ASP A 201 -12.99 -2.46 -9.36
C ASP A 201 -11.58 -2.99 -8.96
N LEU A 202 -11.01 -2.55 -7.83
CA LEU A 202 -9.71 -3.04 -7.35
C LEU A 202 -9.69 -4.55 -7.08
N PRO A 203 -10.67 -5.15 -6.36
CA PRO A 203 -10.67 -6.59 -6.12
C PRO A 203 -10.68 -7.40 -7.42
N ARG A 204 -11.43 -6.93 -8.42
CA ARG A 204 -11.54 -7.57 -9.74
C ARG A 204 -10.22 -7.54 -10.50
N ARG A 205 -9.53 -6.40 -10.48
CA ARG A 205 -8.21 -6.23 -11.15
C ARG A 205 -7.12 -7.09 -10.52
N LEU A 206 -7.19 -7.29 -9.21
CA LEU A 206 -6.22 -8.09 -8.45
C LEU A 206 -6.60 -9.57 -8.33
N GLY A 207 -7.75 -9.99 -8.88
CA GLY A 207 -8.20 -11.38 -8.84
C GLY A 207 -8.59 -11.84 -7.43
N LEU A 208 -9.05 -10.94 -6.56
CA LEU A 208 -9.38 -11.19 -5.15
C LEU A 208 -10.76 -11.84 -4.94
N GLN A 209 -11.18 -12.67 -5.90
CA GLN A 209 -12.43 -13.42 -5.79
C GLN A 209 -12.27 -14.59 -4.80
N PRO A 210 -13.36 -15.19 -4.28
CA PRO A 210 -13.26 -16.35 -3.40
C PRO A 210 -12.45 -17.49 -4.04
N GLY A 211 -11.39 -17.93 -3.35
CA GLY A 211 -10.45 -18.93 -3.87
C GLY A 211 -9.46 -18.40 -4.92
N GLY A 212 -9.46 -17.09 -5.18
CA GLY A 212 -8.50 -16.39 -6.02
C GLY A 212 -7.10 -16.34 -5.39
N ALA A 213 -6.13 -15.94 -6.20
CA ALA A 213 -4.74 -15.84 -5.78
C ALA A 213 -4.16 -14.45 -6.03
N LEU A 214 -3.75 -13.78 -4.94
CA LEU A 214 -2.96 -12.55 -5.00
C LEU A 214 -1.50 -12.91 -5.24
N VAL A 215 -0.98 -12.56 -6.41
CA VAL A 215 0.42 -12.82 -6.78
C VAL A 215 1.24 -11.56 -6.53
N LEU A 216 2.16 -11.66 -5.57
CA LEU A 216 3.05 -10.57 -5.18
C LEU A 216 4.38 -10.75 -5.90
N ARG A 217 4.76 -9.74 -6.69
CA ARG A 217 5.99 -9.75 -7.47
C ARG A 217 6.76 -8.48 -7.19
N ALA A 218 8.01 -8.61 -6.76
CA ALA A 218 8.92 -7.48 -6.65
C ALA A 218 9.08 -6.84 -8.03
N GLU A 219 8.82 -5.55 -8.11
CA GLU A 219 9.05 -4.81 -9.34
C GLU A 219 10.52 -4.43 -9.43
N GLY A 220 11.13 -4.74 -10.58
CA GLY A 220 12.48 -4.26 -10.86
C GLY A 220 12.51 -2.73 -10.97
N ALA A 221 13.70 -2.16 -11.12
CA ALA A 221 13.90 -0.74 -11.42
C ALA A 221 13.38 -0.37 -12.83
N ALA A 222 12.08 -0.51 -13.03
CA ALA A 222 11.38 0.03 -14.18
C ALA A 222 11.29 1.55 -14.01
N THR A 223 11.39 2.27 -15.12
CA THR A 223 11.01 3.69 -15.15
C THR A 223 9.50 3.78 -15.00
N TRP A 224 9.02 3.79 -13.77
CA TRP A 224 7.61 3.97 -13.48
C TRP A 224 7.11 5.29 -14.06
N ALA A 225 6.00 5.23 -14.82
CA ALA A 225 5.55 6.34 -15.64
C ALA A 225 4.79 7.41 -14.84
N ASP A 226 3.96 6.99 -13.88
CA ASP A 226 3.16 7.89 -13.06
C ASP A 226 3.70 8.01 -11.63
N THR A 227 4.18 9.20 -11.27
CA THR A 227 4.74 9.48 -9.94
C THR A 227 3.69 9.49 -8.82
N ARG A 228 2.40 9.50 -9.15
CA ARG A 228 1.30 9.46 -8.19
C ARG A 228 1.04 8.05 -7.67
N ALA A 229 1.44 7.03 -8.43
CA ALA A 229 1.38 5.64 -8.01
C ALA A 229 2.58 5.35 -7.10
N ARG A 230 2.32 4.95 -5.86
CA ARG A 230 3.36 4.68 -4.87
C ARG A 230 3.16 3.28 -4.30
N SER A 231 4.00 2.35 -4.72
CA SER A 231 4.01 0.99 -4.19
C SER A 231 5.19 0.81 -3.24
N TRP A 232 4.95 0.13 -2.12
CA TRP A 232 6.00 -0.32 -1.21
C TRP A 232 6.21 -1.83 -1.25
N LEU A 233 5.71 -2.48 -2.31
CA LEU A 233 5.88 -3.91 -2.59
C LEU A 233 7.32 -4.22 -3.06
N ASN A 234 8.30 -4.04 -2.17
CA ASN A 234 9.71 -4.25 -2.47
C ASN A 234 10.16 -5.69 -2.18
N ASP A 235 9.63 -6.28 -1.11
CA ASP A 235 9.91 -7.66 -0.68
C ASP A 235 8.58 -8.43 -0.57
N PRO A 236 8.25 -9.28 -1.57
CA PRO A 236 7.02 -10.07 -1.57
C PRO A 236 6.87 -11.00 -0.36
N GLU A 237 7.96 -11.54 0.18
CA GLU A 237 7.88 -12.45 1.34
C GLU A 237 7.54 -11.68 2.62
N GLN A 238 8.18 -10.52 2.80
CA GLN A 238 7.83 -9.61 3.89
C GLN A 238 6.36 -9.18 3.79
N VAL A 239 5.89 -8.82 2.60
CA VAL A 239 4.49 -8.42 2.39
C VAL A 239 3.52 -9.55 2.74
N ILE A 240 3.87 -10.81 2.46
CA ILE A 240 3.04 -11.96 2.87
C ILE A 240 2.93 -12.05 4.39
N ALA A 241 4.03 -11.84 5.10
CA ALA A 241 4.03 -11.82 6.56
C ALA A 241 3.15 -10.67 7.10
N GLU A 242 3.23 -9.48 6.49
CA GLU A 242 2.40 -8.33 6.83
C GLU A 242 0.92 -8.57 6.56
N LEU A 243 0.56 -9.19 5.42
CA LEU A 243 -0.81 -9.59 5.11
C LEU A 243 -1.38 -10.57 6.15
N ARG A 244 -0.60 -11.57 6.58
CA ARG A 244 -1.02 -12.50 7.65
C ARG A 244 -1.23 -11.77 8.98
N ALA A 245 -0.31 -10.88 9.34
CA ALA A 245 -0.39 -10.13 10.58
C ALA A 245 -1.62 -9.22 10.59
N TYR A 246 -1.90 -8.54 9.48
CA TYR A 246 -3.09 -7.71 9.30
C TYR A 246 -4.38 -8.53 9.39
N ASP A 247 -4.45 -9.66 8.69
CA ASP A 247 -5.61 -10.56 8.71
C ASP A 247 -5.93 -11.04 10.13
N GLU A 248 -4.92 -11.50 10.86
CA GLU A 248 -5.07 -11.94 12.24
C GLU A 248 -5.52 -10.80 13.17
N ALA A 249 -4.91 -9.63 13.05
CA ALA A 249 -5.30 -8.45 13.82
C ALA A 249 -6.75 -8.05 13.54
N LYS A 250 -7.17 -8.05 12.26
CA LYS A 250 -8.52 -7.67 11.87
C LYS A 250 -9.56 -8.68 12.35
N ARG A 251 -9.25 -9.97 12.29
CA ARG A 251 -10.14 -11.01 12.84
C ARG A 251 -10.31 -10.88 14.35
N ARG A 252 -9.25 -10.54 15.09
CA ARG A 252 -9.35 -10.25 16.53
C ARG A 252 -10.24 -9.05 16.79
N GLU A 253 -10.00 -7.92 16.12
CA GLU A 253 -10.82 -6.70 16.26
C GLU A 253 -12.31 -6.99 16.00
N LEU A 254 -12.61 -7.74 14.94
CA LEU A 254 -13.99 -8.13 14.61
C LEU A 254 -14.58 -9.09 15.63
N SER A 255 -13.79 -10.01 16.19
CA SER A 255 -14.23 -10.92 17.26
C SER A 255 -14.52 -10.17 18.55
N ASP A 256 -13.65 -9.23 18.94
CA ASP A 256 -13.80 -8.44 20.17
C ASP A 256 -15.02 -7.51 20.08
N THR A 257 -15.30 -7.01 18.87
CA THR A 257 -16.48 -6.17 18.61
C THR A 257 -17.75 -6.99 18.38
N ALA A 258 -17.64 -8.28 18.10
CA ALA A 258 -18.79 -9.16 17.89
C ALA A 258 -19.50 -9.44 19.22
N MET A 259 -20.81 -9.30 19.19
CA MET A 259 -21.64 -9.62 20.35
C MET A 259 -21.89 -11.13 20.38
N HIS A 260 -21.46 -11.78 21.46
CA HIS A 260 -21.59 -13.20 21.68
C HIS A 260 -22.51 -13.48 22.87
N THR A 261 -23.47 -14.38 22.68
CA THR A 261 -24.32 -14.85 23.78
C THR A 261 -23.55 -15.87 24.62
N CYS A 262 -23.28 -15.52 25.88
CA CYS A 262 -22.58 -16.42 26.80
C CYS A 262 -23.43 -17.66 27.08
N SER A 263 -22.96 -18.85 26.74
CA SER A 263 -23.71 -20.10 26.95
C SER A 263 -23.92 -20.50 28.41
N LEU A 264 -23.30 -19.78 29.36
CA LEU A 264 -23.44 -20.02 30.80
C LEU A 264 -24.45 -19.09 31.47
N CYS A 265 -24.57 -17.84 31.03
CA CYS A 265 -25.50 -16.86 31.62
C CYS A 265 -26.58 -16.35 30.64
N PHE A 266 -26.50 -16.74 29.38
CA PHE A 266 -27.40 -16.33 28.28
C PHE A 266 -27.47 -14.81 28.03
N ASP A 267 -26.56 -14.04 28.62
CA ASP A 267 -26.41 -12.62 28.33
C ASP A 267 -25.52 -12.41 27.11
N ASP A 268 -25.86 -11.36 26.36
CA ASP A 268 -25.03 -10.85 25.28
C ASP A 268 -23.84 -10.07 25.85
N LYS A 269 -22.64 -10.44 25.41
CA LYS A 269 -21.38 -9.81 25.82
C LYS A 269 -20.55 -9.48 24.58
N LEU A 270 -19.75 -8.42 24.66
CA LEU A 270 -18.67 -8.21 23.70
C LEU A 270 -17.61 -9.31 23.93
N GLY A 271 -16.96 -9.73 22.84
CA GLY A 271 -15.97 -10.82 22.81
C GLY A 271 -14.77 -10.59 23.71
#